data_AF-A0ABD2Q813-F1
#
_entry.id   AF-A0ABD2Q813-F1
#
_cell.length_a   1.000
_cell.length_b   1.000
_cell.length_c   1.000
_cell.angle_alpha   90.00
_cell.angle_beta   90.00
_cell.angle_gamma   90.00
#
_symmetry.space_group_name_H-M   'P 1'
#
loop_
_entity.id
_entity.type
_entity.pdbx_description
1 polymer ?
#
loop_
_entity_poly.entity_id
_entity_poly.type
_entity_poly.pdbx_seq_one_letter_code
_entity_poly.pdbx_strand_id
1 'polypeptide(L)' 'MWLYGRIKGFRALIDINCSPHLTKLLCATYIPMCIQDWAYKVFPCHSLCTSVKDSCYKYMLDRGIFWPSDLDCDKFPEN' A
#
# COMPACT_ATOMS: atom_id res chain seq x y z
N MET A 1 2.01 -2.74 -19.37
CA MET A 1 1.02 -1.69 -19.04
C MET A 1 -0.33 -2.32 -18.64
N TRP A 2 -0.34 -3.25 -17.67
CA TRP A 2 -1.56 -3.86 -17.08
C TRP A 2 -1.63 -3.74 -15.55
N LEU A 3 -0.58 -3.20 -14.91
CA LEU A 3 -0.44 -3.13 -13.44
C LEU A 3 -1.12 -1.91 -12.78
N TYR A 4 -1.69 -1.00 -13.58
CA TYR A 4 -2.28 0.25 -13.08
C TYR A 4 -3.75 0.10 -12.64
N GLY A 5 -4.38 -1.06 -12.84
CA GLY A 5 -5.81 -1.26 -12.60
C GLY A 5 -6.24 -1.15 -11.13
N ARG A 6 -5.49 -1.75 -10.18
CA ARG A 6 -5.85 -1.73 -8.75
C ARG A 6 -5.48 -0.41 -8.06
N ILE A 7 -4.41 0.26 -8.46
CA ILE A 7 -3.97 1.52 -7.85
C ILE A 7 -4.89 2.69 -8.21
N LYS A 8 -5.62 2.65 -9.34
CA LYS A 8 -6.57 3.70 -9.73
C LYS A 8 -7.62 4.00 -8.64
N GLY A 9 -8.07 2.99 -7.89
CA GLY A 9 -9.02 3.17 -6.78
C GLY A 9 -8.44 3.98 -5.60
N PHE A 10 -7.12 4.01 -5.47
CA PHE A 10 -6.40 4.76 -4.44
C PHE A 10 -5.97 6.15 -4.91
N ARG A 11 -6.33 6.58 -6.14
CA ARG A 11 -5.89 7.87 -6.68
C ARG A 11 -6.29 9.05 -5.81
N ALA A 12 -7.52 9.04 -5.28
CA ALA A 12 -7.99 10.08 -4.37
C ALA A 12 -7.13 10.17 -3.08
N LEU A 13 -6.68 9.03 -2.55
CA LEU A 13 -5.83 8.99 -1.35
C LEU A 13 -4.40 9.44 -1.65
N ILE A 14 -3.89 9.12 -2.84
CA ILE A 14 -2.60 9.59 -3.34
C ILE A 14 -2.62 11.12 -3.51
N ASP A 15 -3.70 11.68 -4.07
CA ASP A 15 -3.85 13.11 -4.27
C ASP A 15 -4.03 13.87 -2.93
N ILE A 16 -4.71 13.26 -1.94
CA ILE A 16 -4.79 13.80 -0.56
C ILE A 16 -3.42 13.79 0.13
N ASN A 17 -2.54 12.86 -0.28
CA ASN A 17 -1.19 12.70 0.27
C ASN A 17 -1.18 12.59 1.82
N CYS A 18 -2.09 11.79 2.37
CA CYS A 18 -2.23 11.58 3.83
C CYS A 18 -0.96 11.05 4.49
N SER A 19 -0.06 10.41 3.73
CA SER A 19 1.26 10.03 4.19
C SER A 19 2.27 10.06 3.03
N PRO A 20 3.50 10.56 3.23
CA PRO A 20 4.55 10.53 2.21
C PRO A 20 4.98 9.10 1.82
N HIS A 21 4.59 8.10 2.62
CA HIS A 21 4.91 6.69 2.40
C HIS A 21 3.78 5.91 1.73
N LEU A 22 2.60 6.50 1.51
CA LEU A 22 1.45 5.81 0.92
C LEU A 22 1.76 5.25 -0.47
N THR A 23 2.33 6.08 -1.35
CA THR A 23 2.68 5.66 -2.72
C THR A 23 3.70 4.53 -2.70
N LYS A 24 4.67 4.56 -1.77
CA LYS A 24 5.67 3.49 -1.60
C LYS A 24 5.01 2.18 -1.17
N LEU A 25 4.10 2.24 -0.20
CA LEU A 25 3.36 1.08 0.29
C LEU A 25 2.50 0.44 -0.83
N LEU A 26 1.76 1.27 -1.58
CA LEU A 26 0.90 0.81 -2.67
C LEU A 26 1.72 0.21 -3.81
N CYS A 27 2.82 0.84 -4.21
CA CYS A 27 3.70 0.30 -5.23
C CYS A 27 4.35 -1.01 -4.78
N ALA A 28 4.88 -1.10 -3.55
CA ALA A 28 5.50 -2.33 -3.04
C ALA A 28 4.50 -3.50 -2.97
N THR A 29 3.24 -3.22 -2.63
CA THR A 29 2.20 -4.26 -2.48
C THR A 29 1.59 -4.70 -3.82
N TYR A 30 1.20 -3.75 -4.67
CA TYR A 30 0.45 -4.03 -5.90
C TYR A 30 1.32 -4.10 -7.16
N ILE A 31 2.52 -3.52 -7.13
CA ILE A 31 3.50 -3.54 -8.22
C ILE A 31 4.81 -4.14 -7.67
N PRO A 32 4.80 -5.43 -7.29
CA PRO A 32 6.03 -6.08 -6.87
C PRO A 32 7.02 -6.04 -8.05
N MET A 33 8.19 -5.47 -7.81
CA MET A 33 9.30 -5.53 -8.76
C MET A 33 9.72 -6.99 -8.92
N CYS A 34 9.60 -7.54 -10.12
CA CYS A 34 10.14 -8.86 -10.43
C CYS A 34 11.66 -8.72 -10.61
N ILE A 35 12.43 -9.07 -9.58
CA ILE A 35 13.88 -9.29 -9.72
C ILE A 35 14.03 -10.72 -10.27
N GLN A 36 14.61 -10.87 -11.46
CA GLN A 36 14.73 -12.17 -12.17
C GLN A 36 15.39 -13.28 -11.36
N ASP A 37 16.17 -12.94 -10.31
CA ASP A 37 17.00 -13.88 -9.56
C ASP A 37 16.47 -14.20 -8.15
N TRP A 38 15.49 -13.45 -7.64
CA TRP A 38 14.90 -13.69 -6.32
C TRP A 38 13.43 -14.03 -6.45
N ALA A 39 13.07 -15.28 -6.15
CA ALA A 39 11.68 -15.71 -5.95
C ALA A 39 10.99 -15.01 -4.75
N TYR A 40 11.67 -14.06 -4.10
CA TYR A 40 11.16 -13.25 -3.00
C TYR A 40 10.49 -11.97 -3.55
N LYS A 41 9.17 -11.90 -3.42
CA LYS A 41 8.46 -10.62 -3.52
C LYS A 41 8.91 -9.76 -2.34
N VAL A 42 9.45 -8.58 -2.61
CA VAL A 42 9.79 -7.61 -1.58
C VAL A 42 8.49 -7.02 -1.05
N PHE A 43 8.11 -7.39 0.16
CA PHE A 43 6.98 -6.80 0.87
C PHE A 43 7.43 -5.56 1.67
N PRO A 44 6.54 -4.57 1.86
CA PRO A 44 6.83 -3.46 2.76
C PRO A 44 6.96 -3.97 4.21
N CYS A 45 7.69 -3.26 5.06
CA CYS A 45 7.79 -3.58 6.49
C CYS A 45 6.46 -3.35 7.22
N HIS A 46 6.19 -4.14 8.26
CA HIS A 46 5.01 -3.98 9.14
C HIS A 46 4.87 -2.55 9.69
N SER A 47 5.97 -1.97 10.17
CA SER A 47 6.02 -0.61 10.73
C SER A 47 5.62 0.46 9.71
N LEU A 48 6.05 0.28 8.45
CA LEU A 48 5.71 1.19 7.36
C LEU A 48 4.21 1.13 7.04
N CYS A 49 3.65 -0.08 6.96
CA CYS A 49 2.22 -0.27 6.75
C CYS A 49 1.40 0.37 7.87
N THR A 50 1.76 0.11 9.13
CA THR A 50 1.04 0.61 10.31
C THR A 50 1.02 2.13 10.35
N SER A 51 2.16 2.78 10.08
CA SER A 51 2.25 4.25 10.04
C SER A 51 1.36 4.87 8.95
N VAL A 52 1.34 4.27 7.74
CA VAL A 52 0.46 4.71 6.65
C VAL A 52 -1.00 4.46 6.99
N LYS A 53 -1.33 3.28 7.55
CA LYS A 53 -2.69 2.94 7.96
C LYS A 53 -3.20 3.96 8.96
N ASP A 54 -2.47 4.24 10.03
CA ASP A 54 -2.89 5.21 11.04
C ASP A 54 -3.16 6.61 10.45
N SER A 55 -2.27 7.08 9.56
CA SER A 55 -2.40 8.40 8.92
C SER A 55 -3.55 8.48 7.90
N CYS A 56 -3.77 7.40 7.14
CA CYS A 56 -4.69 7.40 5.99
C CYS A 56 -6.05 6.78 6.28
N TYR A 57 -6.18 5.95 7.32
CA TYR A 57 -7.40 5.19 7.63
C TYR A 57 -8.61 6.11 7.87
N LYS A 58 -8.41 7.23 8.57
CA LYS A 58 -9.48 8.22 8.80
C LYS A 58 -10.00 8.81 7.48
N TYR A 59 -9.12 9.16 6.55
CA TYR A 59 -9.49 9.70 5.24
C TYR A 59 -10.14 8.65 4.34
N MET A 60 -9.70 7.39 4.45
CA MET A 60 -10.30 6.27 3.74
C MET A 60 -11.76 6.07 4.16
N LEU A 61 -12.02 6.02 5.47
CA LEU A 61 -13.37 5.88 6.01
C LEU A 61 -14.29 7.04 5.61
N ASP A 62 -13.80 8.28 5.64
CA ASP A 62 -14.57 9.47 5.24
C ASP A 62 -15.05 9.41 3.79
N ARG A 63 -14.26 8.76 2.91
CA ARG A 63 -14.60 8.54 1.50
C ARG A 63 -15.33 7.23 1.23
N GLY A 64 -15.69 6.47 2.27
CA GLY A 64 -16.34 5.16 2.14
C GLY A 64 -15.42 4.08 1.54
N ILE A 65 -14.10 4.29 1.59
CA ILE A 65 -13.11 3.33 1.14
C ILE A 65 -12.64 2.55 2.36
N PHE A 66 -12.78 1.23 2.33
CA PHE A 66 -12.28 0.40 3.42
C PHE A 66 -10.82 0.02 3.19
N TRP A 67 -10.09 -0.17 4.29
CA TRP A 67 -8.74 -0.70 4.23
C TRP A 67 -8.77 -2.13 3.66
N PRO A 68 -8.16 -2.39 2.49
CA PRO A 68 -8.26 -3.69 1.83
C PRO A 68 -7.44 -4.74 2.58
N SER A 69 -7.90 -5.99 2.55
CA SER A 69 -7.19 -7.11 3.13
C SER A 69 -5.83 -7.39 2.47
N ASP A 70 -5.60 -6.87 1.26
CA ASP A 70 -4.29 -6.93 0.57
C ASP A 70 -3.24 -6.04 1.25
N LEU A 71 -3.65 -4.98 1.96
CA LEU A 71 -2.78 -4.07 2.72
C LEU A 71 -2.81 -4.39 4.22
N ASP A 72 -3.25 -5.59 4.60
CA ASP A 72 -3.30 -5.97 6.01
C ASP A 72 -1.87 -6.03 6.58
N CYS A 73 -1.57 -5.18 7.56
CA CYS A 73 -0.21 -5.00 8.05
C CYS A 73 0.35 -6.27 8.69
N ASP A 74 -0.50 -7.14 9.25
CA ASP A 74 -0.14 -8.40 9.90
C ASP A 74 0.48 -9.41 8.90
N LYS A 75 0.25 -9.21 7.60
CA LYS A 75 0.84 -10.03 6.53
C LYS A 75 2.27 -9.64 6.19
N PHE A 76 2.74 -8.52 6.73
CA PHE A 76 4.06 -7.98 6.42
C PHE A 76 5.05 -8.34 7.53
N PRO A 77 6.32 -8.63 7.18
CA PRO A 77 7.33 -8.96 8.16
C PRO A 77 7.59 -7.78 9.10
N GLU A 78 7.80 -8.09 10.39
CA GLU A 78 8.45 -7.17 11.32
C GLU A 78 9.90 -6.99 10.88
N ASN A 79 10.29 -5.72 10.67
CA ASN A 79 11.58 -5.18 10.22
C ASN A 79 12.71 -6.16 9.83
#